data_AF-A0A0S7XS57-F1
#
_entry.id   AF-A0A0S7XS57-F1
#
_cell.length_a   1.000
_cell.length_b   1.000
_cell.length_c   1.000
_cell.angle_alpha   90.00
_cell.angle_beta   90.00
_cell.angle_gamma   90.00
#
_symmetry.space_group_name_H-M   'P 1'
#
loop_
_entity.id
_entity.type
_entity.pdbx_description
1 polymer ?
#
loop_
_entity_poly.entity_id
_entity_poly.type
_entity_poly.pdbx_seq_one_letter_code
_entity_poly.pdbx_strand_id
1 'polypeptide(L)'
;TYFQYILEKIEEFSVDVLGLSGFMLIITNPLLPTYYHHILNIHPFRLDILTGPKVQRLEVGDLRATEVLKLVRLNQLVRKYKGEDAVYDGMINGEPYAQSTLHLATEVFDEGPILVCSKRVYFDQSWVQKQLKSHNFGPLRAKADSIQEMMKWECDGPAFIKGLELIADGRLAINGVTVFLDGEELPYNGYQLE
;
A
#
# COMPACT_ATOMS: atom_id res chain seq x y z
N THR A 1 7.89 14.42 -23.04
CA THR A 1 8.42 13.36 -22.15
C THR A 1 7.47 12.17 -22.20
N TYR A 2 7.82 11.00 -21.64
CA TYR A 2 6.91 9.85 -21.58
C TYR A 2 5.56 10.21 -20.92
N PHE A 3 5.57 10.87 -19.75
CA PHE A 3 4.33 11.26 -19.07
C PHE A 3 3.53 12.37 -19.75
N GLN A 4 4.17 13.24 -20.56
CA GLN A 4 3.44 14.19 -21.42
C GLN A 4 2.61 13.42 -22.46
N TYR A 5 3.20 12.42 -23.11
CA TYR A 5 2.49 11.58 -24.08
C TYR A 5 1.35 10.79 -23.43
N ILE A 6 1.57 10.22 -22.23
CA ILE A 6 0.50 9.55 -21.48
C ILE A 6 -0.65 10.51 -21.17
N LEU A 7 -0.33 11.73 -20.70
CA LEU A 7 -1.34 12.75 -20.40
C LEU A 7 -2.22 13.08 -21.60
N GLU A 8 -1.61 13.31 -22.77
CA GLU A 8 -2.32 13.57 -24.03
C GLU A 8 -3.20 12.38 -24.47
N LYS A 9 -2.79 11.15 -24.15
CA LYS A 9 -3.57 9.95 -24.48
C LYS A 9 -4.76 9.71 -23.56
N ILE A 10 -4.66 10.09 -22.28
CA ILE A 10 -5.76 9.88 -21.33
C ILE A 10 -6.76 11.03 -21.31
N GLU A 11 -6.38 12.20 -21.83
CA GLU A 11 -7.21 13.41 -21.84
C GLU A 11 -8.57 13.18 -22.53
N GLU A 12 -8.60 12.39 -23.61
CA GLU A 12 -9.83 12.08 -24.35
C GLU A 12 -10.87 11.28 -23.53
N PHE A 13 -10.45 10.62 -22.45
CA PHE A 13 -11.32 9.81 -21.60
C PHE A 13 -11.97 10.59 -20.45
N SER A 14 -11.60 11.87 -20.25
CA SER A 14 -12.10 12.69 -19.12
C SER A 14 -11.96 11.96 -17.77
N VAL A 15 -10.76 11.44 -17.50
CA VAL A 15 -10.49 10.56 -16.36
C VAL A 15 -10.69 11.30 -15.02
N ASP A 16 -11.51 10.75 -14.14
CA ASP A 16 -11.65 11.24 -12.76
C ASP A 16 -10.60 10.67 -11.79
N VAL A 17 -10.17 9.42 -12.04
CA VAL A 17 -9.24 8.67 -11.19
C VAL A 17 -8.33 7.78 -12.04
N LEU A 18 -7.03 7.82 -11.77
CA LEU A 18 -6.03 6.93 -12.36
C LEU A 18 -5.70 5.78 -11.41
N GLY A 19 -5.82 4.55 -11.89
CA GLY A 19 -5.46 3.37 -11.12
C GLY A 19 -4.14 2.74 -11.57
N LEU A 20 -3.18 2.60 -10.66
CA LEU A 20 -1.91 1.93 -10.89
C LEU A 20 -2.00 0.48 -10.40
N SER A 21 -1.96 -0.45 -11.35
CA SER A 21 -2.02 -1.89 -11.08
C SER A 21 -0.77 -2.55 -11.68
N GLY A 22 0.31 -2.64 -10.90
CA GLY A 22 1.59 -3.16 -11.38
C GLY A 22 2.36 -2.18 -12.28
N PHE A 23 2.14 -0.87 -12.11
CA PHE A 23 2.83 0.16 -12.87
C PHE A 23 4.22 0.43 -12.27
N MET A 24 5.27 -0.07 -12.93
CA MET A 24 6.65 -0.09 -12.40
C MET A 24 7.45 1.21 -12.63
N LEU A 25 6.79 2.31 -13.03
CA LEU A 25 7.45 3.60 -13.24
C LEU A 25 7.00 4.60 -12.18
N ILE A 26 7.96 5.33 -11.60
CA ILE A 26 7.67 6.44 -10.70
C ILE A 26 6.95 7.53 -11.48
N ILE A 27 5.73 7.88 -11.06
CA ILE A 27 4.97 8.94 -11.70
C ILE A 27 5.57 10.29 -11.34
N THR A 28 5.81 11.09 -12.37
CA THR A 28 6.44 12.41 -12.26
C THR A 28 5.69 13.42 -13.11
N ASN A 29 6.26 14.62 -13.27
CA ASN A 29 5.68 15.68 -14.09
C ASN A 29 5.48 15.26 -15.57
N PRO A 30 4.39 15.71 -16.21
CA PRO A 30 3.30 16.53 -15.66
C PRO A 30 2.17 15.72 -15.01
N LEU A 31 2.20 14.39 -15.06
CA LEU A 31 1.05 13.55 -14.71
C LEU A 31 0.68 13.64 -13.22
N LEU A 32 1.68 13.63 -12.33
CA LEU A 32 1.45 13.66 -10.89
C LEU A 32 0.75 14.96 -10.40
N PRO A 33 1.17 16.19 -10.79
CA PRO A 33 0.43 17.39 -10.43
C PRO A 33 -0.97 17.48 -11.06
N THR A 34 -1.15 17.01 -12.29
CA THR A 34 -2.44 17.08 -12.99
C THR A 34 -3.51 16.23 -12.32
N TYR A 35 -3.14 15.04 -11.83
CA TYR A 35 -4.04 14.11 -11.13
C TYR A 35 -3.69 14.02 -9.64
N TYR A 36 -3.24 15.12 -9.04
CA TYR A 36 -2.89 15.13 -7.63
C TYR A 36 -4.11 14.77 -6.78
N HIS A 37 -3.97 13.81 -5.85
CA HIS A 37 -5.07 13.18 -5.10
C HIS A 37 -6.04 12.29 -5.90
N HIS A 38 -5.80 12.08 -7.19
CA HIS A 38 -6.63 11.26 -8.08
C HIS A 38 -5.88 10.05 -8.66
N ILE A 39 -4.71 9.72 -8.12
CA ILE A 39 -3.94 8.54 -8.52
C ILE A 39 -3.95 7.52 -7.38
N LEU A 40 -4.48 6.33 -7.64
CA LEU A 40 -4.50 5.20 -6.72
C LEU A 40 -3.39 4.23 -7.06
N ASN A 41 -2.73 3.67 -6.05
CA ASN A 41 -1.79 2.57 -6.21
C ASN A 41 -2.12 1.45 -5.24
N ILE A 42 -1.93 0.21 -5.69
CA ILE A 42 -2.06 -0.98 -4.85
C ILE A 42 -0.67 -1.53 -4.54
N HIS A 43 -0.40 -1.70 -3.25
CA HIS A 43 0.84 -2.28 -2.75
C HIS A 43 0.52 -3.66 -2.12
N PRO A 44 1.28 -4.73 -2.40
CA PRO A 44 0.94 -6.11 -1.99
C PRO A 44 1.22 -6.41 -0.52
N PHE A 45 1.43 -5.39 0.31
CA PHE A 45 1.73 -5.55 1.72
C PHE A 45 1.19 -4.41 2.59
N ARG A 46 1.35 -4.57 3.90
CA ARG A 46 0.94 -3.62 4.91
C ARG A 46 1.84 -2.40 4.93
N LEU A 47 1.29 -1.26 4.52
CA LEU A 47 2.00 0.01 4.56
C LEU A 47 1.90 0.71 5.94
N ASP A 48 1.17 0.16 6.90
CA ASP A 48 1.01 0.68 8.27
C ASP A 48 2.09 0.18 9.26
N ILE A 49 3.12 -0.50 8.76
CA ILE A 49 4.28 -0.92 9.54
C ILE A 49 5.46 0.01 9.22
N LEU A 50 5.97 0.67 10.24
CA LEU A 50 7.05 1.64 10.14
C LEU A 50 8.38 1.10 10.69
N THR A 51 9.48 1.68 10.23
CA THR A 51 10.85 1.44 10.68
C THR A 51 11.66 2.74 10.65
N GLY A 52 12.76 2.82 11.39
CA GLY A 52 13.65 3.98 11.41
C GLY A 52 14.93 3.71 12.20
N PRO A 53 15.81 4.72 12.37
CA PRO A 53 17.15 4.55 12.93
C PRO A 53 17.21 3.88 14.31
N LYS A 54 16.16 4.05 15.12
CA LYS A 54 16.06 3.48 16.49
C LYS A 54 14.84 2.58 16.69
N VAL A 55 14.07 2.34 15.63
CA VAL A 55 12.79 1.61 15.69
C VAL A 55 12.81 0.58 14.58
N GLN A 56 12.99 -0.70 14.93
CA GLN A 56 13.07 -1.77 13.92
C GLN A 56 11.71 -2.16 13.33
N ARG A 57 10.63 -1.94 14.09
CA ARG A 57 9.25 -2.23 13.70
C ARG A 57 8.31 -1.44 14.61
N LEU A 58 7.36 -0.74 14.02
CA LEU A 58 6.26 -0.11 14.73
C LEU A 58 4.98 -0.24 13.91
N GLU A 59 3.97 -0.88 14.48
CA GLU A 59 2.65 -1.00 13.89
C GLU A 59 1.79 0.18 14.33
N VAL A 60 1.26 0.93 13.36
CA VAL A 60 0.54 2.18 13.63
C VAL A 60 -0.87 2.21 13.06
N GLY A 61 -1.35 1.08 12.53
CA GLY A 61 -2.62 0.99 11.81
C GLY A 61 -3.81 1.57 12.57
N ASP A 62 -3.91 1.31 13.88
CA ASP A 62 -5.05 1.75 14.71
C ASP A 62 -4.93 3.19 15.22
N LEU A 63 -3.84 3.90 14.92
CA LEU A 63 -3.63 5.29 15.33
C LEU A 63 -4.29 6.26 14.35
N ARG A 64 -4.45 7.53 14.77
CA ARG A 64 -4.87 8.60 13.85
C ARG A 64 -3.71 9.00 12.96
N ALA A 65 -3.99 9.41 11.73
CA ALA A 65 -2.97 9.81 10.77
C ALA A 65 -2.08 10.96 11.29
N THR A 66 -2.64 11.89 12.07
CA THR A 66 -1.92 12.99 12.71
C THR A 66 -0.93 12.53 13.79
N GLU A 67 -1.27 11.48 14.54
CA GLU A 67 -0.37 10.87 15.53
C GLU A 67 0.77 10.15 14.84
N VAL A 68 0.47 9.42 13.75
CA VAL A 68 1.49 8.76 12.92
C VAL A 68 2.46 9.76 12.33
N LEU A 69 1.99 10.89 11.78
CA LEU A 69 2.86 11.95 11.29
C LEU A 69 3.82 12.49 12.36
N LYS A 70 3.33 12.66 13.59
CA LYS A 70 4.16 13.08 14.71
C LYS A 70 5.24 12.04 15.02
N LEU A 71 4.88 10.76 15.04
CA LEU A 71 5.83 9.66 15.26
C LEU A 71 6.89 9.58 14.15
N VAL A 72 6.46 9.68 12.89
CA VAL A 72 7.31 9.72 11.69
C VAL A 72 8.33 10.85 11.81
N ARG A 73 7.89 12.07 12.09
CA ARG A 73 8.78 13.23 12.19
C ARG A 73 9.77 13.12 13.34
N LEU A 74 9.32 12.70 14.52
CA LEU A 74 10.16 12.64 15.72
C LEU A 74 11.21 11.54 15.67
N ASN A 75 10.90 10.42 14.99
CA ASN A 75 11.76 9.23 14.99
C ASN A 75 12.35 8.93 13.62
N GLN A 76 12.14 9.80 12.62
CA GLN A 76 12.57 9.59 11.22
C GLN A 76 12.10 8.24 10.69
N LEU A 77 10.81 7.95 10.91
CA LEU A 77 10.24 6.68 10.46
C LEU A 77 9.86 6.74 8.99
N VAL A 78 9.95 5.58 8.35
CA VAL A 78 9.48 5.33 6.98
C VAL A 78 8.72 4.01 6.99
N ARG A 79 7.90 3.75 5.96
CA ARG A 79 7.25 2.45 5.82
C ARG A 79 8.29 1.36 5.61
N LYS A 80 8.11 0.26 6.32
CA LYS A 80 9.11 -0.82 6.42
C LYS A 80 9.16 -1.69 5.18
N TYR A 81 8.01 -2.08 4.65
CA TYR A 81 7.88 -2.99 3.52
C TYR A 81 7.38 -2.18 2.32
N LYS A 82 8.28 -1.92 1.37
CA LYS A 82 8.04 -1.15 0.15
C LYS A 82 8.64 -1.87 -1.03
N GLY A 83 8.15 -1.60 -2.24
CA GLY A 83 8.65 -2.21 -3.45
C GLY A 83 8.15 -3.64 -3.69
N GLU A 84 8.70 -4.30 -4.71
CA GLU A 84 8.19 -5.56 -5.24
C GLU A 84 8.38 -6.78 -4.32
N ASP A 85 9.34 -6.71 -3.39
CA ASP A 85 9.71 -7.81 -2.49
C ASP A 85 9.00 -7.75 -1.13
N ALA A 86 8.05 -6.84 -0.94
CA ALA A 86 7.41 -6.58 0.35
C ALA A 86 6.78 -7.83 1.00
N VAL A 87 6.19 -8.73 0.21
CA VAL A 87 5.65 -10.01 0.70
C VAL A 87 6.76 -10.93 1.22
N TYR A 88 7.85 -11.07 0.47
CA TYR A 88 9.00 -11.86 0.86
C TYR A 88 9.64 -11.30 2.13
N ASP A 89 9.91 -10.00 2.14
CA ASP A 89 10.52 -9.29 3.26
C ASP A 89 9.67 -9.42 4.53
N GLY A 90 8.37 -9.15 4.43
CA GLY A 90 7.44 -9.31 5.56
C GLY A 90 7.43 -10.74 6.09
N MET A 91 7.39 -11.73 5.20
CA MET A 91 7.39 -13.14 5.58
C MET A 91 8.66 -13.54 6.34
N ILE A 92 9.84 -13.20 5.83
CA ILE A 92 11.11 -13.58 6.48
C ILE A 92 11.41 -12.76 7.74
N ASN A 93 10.85 -11.55 7.86
CA ASN A 93 10.92 -10.73 9.06
C ASN A 93 9.93 -11.17 10.15
N GLY A 94 9.14 -12.22 9.90
CA GLY A 94 8.25 -12.83 10.89
C GLY A 94 6.90 -12.13 11.04
N GLU A 95 6.48 -11.32 10.06
CA GLU A 95 5.13 -10.76 10.07
C GLU A 95 4.09 -11.89 10.00
N PRO A 96 2.96 -11.80 10.71
CA PRO A 96 2.00 -12.92 10.77
C PRO A 96 1.25 -13.13 9.45
N TYR A 97 1.12 -12.08 8.62
CA TYR A 97 0.35 -12.10 7.38
C TYR A 97 0.80 -10.99 6.42
N ALA A 98 0.49 -11.18 5.14
CA ALA A 98 0.40 -10.12 4.14
C ALA A 98 -1.02 -9.57 4.05
N GLN A 99 -1.15 -8.33 3.60
CA GLN A 99 -2.42 -7.66 3.36
C GLN A 99 -2.15 -6.57 2.32
N SER A 100 -2.88 -6.52 1.23
CA SER A 100 -2.69 -5.48 0.21
C SER A 100 -3.24 -4.15 0.70
N THR A 101 -2.54 -3.07 0.36
CA THR A 101 -2.89 -1.71 0.73
C THR A 101 -3.15 -0.86 -0.52
N LEU A 102 -4.37 -0.37 -0.68
CA LEU A 102 -4.71 0.67 -1.64
C LEU A 102 -4.43 2.03 -1.00
N HIS A 103 -3.65 2.86 -1.67
CA HIS A 103 -3.28 4.18 -1.18
C HIS A 103 -3.26 5.21 -2.32
N LEU A 104 -3.27 6.50 -1.96
CA LEU A 104 -2.97 7.54 -2.95
C LEU A 104 -1.49 7.48 -3.35
N ALA A 105 -1.20 7.63 -4.63
CA ALA A 105 0.16 7.89 -5.10
C ALA A 105 0.52 9.35 -4.82
N THR A 106 1.74 9.57 -4.33
CA THR A 106 2.32 10.90 -4.12
C THR A 106 3.68 10.97 -4.82
N GLU A 107 4.38 12.09 -4.68
CA GLU A 107 5.76 12.22 -5.15
C GLU A 107 6.74 11.28 -4.42
N VAL A 108 6.34 10.76 -3.26
CA VAL A 108 7.14 9.83 -2.47
C VAL A 108 6.58 8.42 -2.60
N PHE A 109 7.45 7.52 -3.07
CA PHE A 109 7.12 6.13 -3.35
C PHE A 109 6.51 5.39 -2.15
N ASP A 110 5.29 4.84 -2.33
CA ASP A 110 4.49 4.10 -1.36
C ASP A 110 4.17 4.85 -0.04
N GLU A 111 4.22 6.19 -0.01
CA GLU A 111 4.02 6.95 1.24
C GLU A 111 2.66 7.66 1.39
N GLY A 112 1.81 7.67 0.36
CA GLY A 112 0.53 8.40 0.43
C GLY A 112 -0.51 7.80 1.39
N PRO A 113 -1.59 8.54 1.69
CA PRO A 113 -2.64 8.09 2.60
C PRO A 113 -3.24 6.73 2.21
N ILE A 114 -3.38 5.84 3.19
CA ILE A 114 -3.99 4.52 3.00
C ILE A 114 -5.50 4.67 2.96
N LEU A 115 -6.13 4.09 1.94
CA LEU A 115 -7.58 4.16 1.72
C LEU A 115 -8.27 2.88 2.16
N VAL A 116 -7.79 1.74 1.65
CA VAL A 116 -8.41 0.42 1.84
C VAL A 116 -7.32 -0.62 2.02
N CYS A 117 -7.48 -1.52 2.99
CA CYS A 117 -6.70 -2.74 3.10
C CYS A 117 -7.55 -3.97 2.76
N SER A 118 -6.95 -4.93 2.05
CA SER A 118 -7.60 -6.20 1.71
C SER A 118 -7.82 -7.11 2.92
N LYS A 119 -8.37 -8.31 2.68
CA LYS A 119 -8.27 -9.40 3.66
C LYS A 119 -6.82 -9.81 3.92
N ARG A 120 -6.61 -10.55 5.01
CA ARG A 120 -5.28 -11.02 5.45
C ARG A 120 -4.92 -12.37 4.84
N VAL A 121 -3.66 -12.52 4.42
CA VAL A 121 -3.08 -13.79 3.98
C VAL A 121 -2.00 -14.23 4.97
N TYR A 122 -2.32 -15.21 5.81
CA TYR A 122 -1.44 -15.66 6.87
C TYR A 122 -0.25 -16.49 6.38
N PHE A 123 0.90 -16.29 7.00
CA PHE A 123 2.09 -17.08 6.74
C PHE A 123 2.21 -18.24 7.73
N ASP A 124 2.65 -19.40 7.26
CA ASP A 124 3.07 -20.49 8.15
C ASP A 124 4.45 -20.16 8.75
N GLN A 125 4.44 -19.44 9.87
CA GLN A 125 5.66 -19.03 10.56
C GLN A 125 6.51 -20.22 11.02
N SER A 126 5.88 -21.37 11.34
CA SER A 126 6.62 -22.56 11.72
C SER A 126 7.46 -23.10 10.56
N TRP A 127 6.88 -23.12 9.37
CA TRP A 127 7.56 -23.51 8.15
C TRP A 127 8.63 -22.49 7.73
N VAL A 128 8.33 -21.18 7.78
CA VAL A 128 9.29 -20.11 7.45
C VAL A 128 10.54 -20.23 8.33
N GLN A 129 10.36 -20.37 9.64
CA GLN A 129 11.48 -20.50 10.58
C GLN A 129 12.30 -21.77 10.34
N LYS A 130 11.67 -22.87 9.92
CA LYS A 130 12.39 -24.10 9.52
C LYS A 130 13.26 -23.84 8.29
N GLN A 131 12.74 -23.16 7.27
CA GLN A 131 13.51 -22.86 6.06
C GLN A 131 14.70 -21.93 6.35
N LEU A 132 14.48 -20.87 7.15
CA LEU A 132 15.52 -19.94 7.58
C LEU A 132 16.65 -20.66 8.33
N LYS A 133 16.32 -21.55 9.28
CA LYS A 133 17.33 -22.36 10.01
C LYS A 133 18.15 -23.26 9.08
N SER A 134 17.52 -23.81 8.04
CA SER A 134 18.20 -24.61 7.02
C SER A 134 18.94 -23.79 5.96
N HIS A 135 18.94 -22.44 6.07
CA HIS A 135 19.52 -21.52 5.08
C HIS A 135 18.98 -21.76 3.65
N ASN A 136 17.72 -22.20 3.54
CA ASN A 136 17.11 -22.58 2.28
C ASN A 136 16.19 -21.46 1.77
N PHE A 137 16.78 -20.48 1.08
CA PHE A 137 16.08 -19.28 0.62
C PHE A 137 15.25 -19.49 -0.64
N GLY A 138 15.56 -20.50 -1.47
CA GLY A 138 14.82 -20.79 -2.70
C GLY A 138 13.33 -21.06 -2.45
N PRO A 139 12.96 -21.99 -1.54
CA PRO A 139 11.57 -22.23 -1.18
C PRO A 139 10.87 -21.01 -0.57
N LEU A 140 11.58 -20.20 0.23
CA LEU A 140 11.03 -18.96 0.78
C LEU A 140 10.63 -18.00 -0.34
N ARG A 141 11.53 -17.76 -1.31
CA ARG A 141 11.25 -16.92 -2.49
C ARG A 141 10.05 -17.44 -3.28
N ALA A 142 10.07 -18.72 -3.65
CA ALA A 142 8.99 -19.34 -4.42
C ALA A 142 7.64 -19.28 -3.69
N LYS A 143 7.64 -19.41 -2.36
CA LYS A 143 6.43 -19.29 -1.55
C LYS A 143 5.90 -17.86 -1.52
N ALA A 144 6.77 -16.86 -1.36
CA ALA A 144 6.39 -15.46 -1.41
C ALA A 144 5.80 -15.09 -2.78
N ASP A 145 6.43 -15.52 -3.87
CA ASP A 145 5.96 -15.26 -5.24
C ASP A 145 4.58 -15.87 -5.47
N SER A 146 4.39 -17.13 -5.05
CA SER A 146 3.09 -17.80 -5.13
C SER A 146 2.01 -17.09 -4.30
N ILE A 147 2.36 -16.53 -3.14
CA ILE A 147 1.42 -15.76 -2.32
C ILE A 147 1.07 -14.45 -3.03
N GLN A 148 2.06 -13.72 -3.54
CA GLN A 148 1.86 -12.45 -4.21
C GLN A 148 1.02 -12.60 -5.49
N GLU A 149 1.23 -13.66 -6.28
CA GLU A 149 0.38 -13.97 -7.44
C GLU A 149 -1.07 -14.27 -7.05
N MET A 150 -1.28 -15.01 -5.96
CA MET A 150 -2.62 -15.26 -5.43
C MET A 150 -3.28 -13.96 -4.92
N MET A 151 -2.50 -13.09 -4.26
CA MET A 151 -2.97 -11.82 -3.72
C MET A 151 -3.51 -10.88 -4.81
N LYS A 152 -3.03 -10.95 -6.04
CA LYS A 152 -3.59 -10.15 -7.14
C LYS A 152 -5.10 -10.34 -7.30
N TRP A 153 -5.57 -11.57 -7.16
CA TRP A 153 -6.98 -11.94 -7.32
C TRP A 153 -7.76 -11.81 -6.03
N GLU A 154 -7.17 -12.25 -4.93
CA GLU A 154 -7.88 -12.40 -3.66
C GLU A 154 -7.80 -11.14 -2.79
N CYS A 155 -6.85 -10.24 -3.07
CA CYS A 155 -6.54 -9.08 -2.24
C CYS A 155 -6.52 -7.78 -3.05
N ASP A 156 -5.59 -7.65 -4.01
CA ASP A 156 -5.37 -6.42 -4.78
C ASP A 156 -6.64 -5.98 -5.51
N GLY A 157 -7.21 -6.87 -6.33
CA GLY A 157 -8.45 -6.62 -7.07
C GLY A 157 -9.61 -6.19 -6.16
N PRO A 158 -9.99 -6.99 -5.15
CA PRO A 158 -11.05 -6.63 -4.21
C PRO A 158 -10.82 -5.29 -3.48
N ALA A 159 -9.59 -5.02 -3.02
CA ALA A 159 -9.26 -3.74 -2.39
C ALA A 159 -9.39 -2.56 -3.37
N PHE A 160 -8.94 -2.76 -4.62
CA PHE A 160 -9.07 -1.76 -5.67
C PHE A 160 -10.54 -1.47 -5.99
N ILE A 161 -11.36 -2.51 -6.17
CA ILE A 161 -12.78 -2.39 -6.46
C ILE A 161 -13.50 -1.66 -5.33
N LYS A 162 -13.23 -2.03 -4.07
CA LYS A 162 -13.83 -1.34 -2.92
C LYS A 162 -13.41 0.13 -2.87
N GLY A 163 -12.14 0.44 -3.12
CA GLY A 163 -11.68 1.82 -3.17
C GLY A 163 -12.39 2.64 -4.25
N LEU A 164 -12.50 2.09 -5.47
CA LEU A 164 -13.22 2.71 -6.57
C LEU A 164 -14.70 2.91 -6.26
N GLU A 165 -15.37 1.91 -5.67
CA GLU A 165 -16.77 2.00 -5.21
C GLU A 165 -16.95 3.18 -4.24
N LEU A 166 -16.13 3.24 -3.17
CA LEU A 166 -16.25 4.30 -2.17
C LEU A 166 -15.94 5.70 -2.73
N ILE A 167 -15.03 5.80 -3.70
CA ILE A 167 -14.73 7.07 -4.38
C ILE A 167 -15.87 7.47 -5.31
N ALA A 168 -16.39 6.53 -6.11
CA ALA A 168 -17.48 6.78 -7.05
C ALA A 168 -18.77 7.20 -6.32
N ASP A 169 -19.02 6.65 -5.14
CA ASP A 169 -20.15 7.03 -4.28
C ASP A 169 -19.91 8.34 -3.52
N GLY A 170 -18.72 8.97 -3.65
CA GLY A 170 -18.38 10.21 -2.94
C GLY A 170 -18.23 10.05 -1.42
N ARG A 171 -17.97 8.83 -0.95
CA ARG A 171 -17.94 8.48 0.49
C ARG A 171 -16.58 8.67 1.13
N LEU A 172 -15.50 8.66 0.33
CA LEU A 172 -14.16 8.99 0.80
C LEU A 172 -13.85 10.48 0.64
N ALA A 173 -13.34 11.08 1.71
CA ALA A 173 -12.76 12.41 1.69
C ALA A 173 -11.36 12.38 2.27
N ILE A 174 -10.49 13.28 1.79
CA ILE A 174 -9.08 13.35 2.20
C ILE A 174 -8.75 14.78 2.57
N ASN A 175 -8.20 14.98 3.77
CA ASN A 175 -7.71 16.27 4.23
C ASN A 175 -6.26 16.11 4.71
N GLY A 176 -5.32 16.54 3.88
CA GLY A 176 -3.89 16.30 4.11
C GLY A 176 -3.59 14.80 4.08
N VAL A 177 -3.27 14.22 5.24
CA VAL A 177 -3.00 12.78 5.38
C VAL A 177 -4.16 11.97 5.96
N THR A 178 -5.20 12.66 6.45
CA THR A 178 -6.32 12.02 7.12
C THR A 178 -7.36 11.63 6.07
N VAL A 179 -7.81 10.38 6.16
CA VAL A 179 -8.85 9.82 5.29
C VAL A 179 -10.13 9.72 6.12
N PHE A 180 -11.24 10.10 5.51
CA PHE A 180 -12.57 10.06 6.11
C PHE A 180 -13.47 9.16 5.28
N LEU A 181 -14.34 8.42 5.95
CA LEU A 181 -15.42 7.65 5.34
C LEU A 181 -16.75 8.13 5.91
N ASP A 182 -17.64 8.61 5.05
CA ASP A 182 -18.95 9.15 5.44
C ASP A 182 -18.86 10.26 6.52
N GLY A 183 -17.77 11.04 6.49
CA GLY A 183 -17.50 12.12 7.43
C GLY A 183 -16.74 11.72 8.70
N GLU A 184 -16.53 10.42 8.94
CA GLU A 184 -15.81 9.91 10.11
C GLU A 184 -14.33 9.65 9.76
N GLU A 185 -13.41 10.05 10.65
CA GLU A 185 -11.97 9.79 10.47
C GLU A 185 -11.69 8.29 10.54
N LEU A 186 -11.03 7.77 9.50
CA LEU A 186 -10.54 6.40 9.49
C LEU A 186 -9.22 6.28 10.27
N PRO A 187 -8.95 5.12 10.88
CA PRO A 187 -7.63 4.79 11.39
C PRO A 187 -6.57 4.82 10.26
N TYR A 188 -5.29 4.90 10.62
CA TYR A 188 -4.21 5.03 9.65
C TYR A 188 -4.13 3.87 8.64
N ASN A 189 -4.61 2.68 8.99
CA ASN A 189 -4.73 1.55 8.07
C ASN A 189 -5.95 1.62 7.13
N GLY A 190 -6.74 2.69 7.17
CA GLY A 190 -7.90 2.90 6.29
C GLY A 190 -9.01 1.87 6.51
N TYR A 191 -9.89 1.75 5.51
CA TYR A 191 -11.01 0.82 5.56
C TYR A 191 -10.52 -0.63 5.43
N GLN A 192 -10.96 -1.53 6.32
CA GLN A 192 -10.58 -2.94 6.28
C GLN A 192 -11.63 -3.77 5.55
N LEU A 193 -11.21 -4.54 4.54
CA LEU A 193 -12.02 -5.62 3.99
C LEU A 193 -11.97 -6.85 4.90
N GLU A 194 -13.12 -7.49 5.08
CA GLU A 194 -13.28 -8.76 5.80
C GLU A 194 -12.78 -9.97 4.98
#